data_AF-A0A3B8UJS5-F1
#
_entry.id   AF-A0A3B8UJS5-F1
#
_cell.length_a   1.000
_cell.length_b   1.000
_cell.length_c   1.000
_cell.angle_alpha   90.00
_cell.angle_beta   90.00
_cell.angle_gamma   90.00
#
_symmetry.space_group_name_H-M   'P 1'
#
loop_
_entity.id
_entity.type
_entity.pdbx_description
1 polymer ?
#
loop_
_entity_poly.entity_id
_entity_poly.type
_entity_poly.pdbx_seq_one_letter_code
_entity_poly.pdbx_strand_id
1 'polypeptide(L)' 'MAAWNSRGLRGSALEDYINMTNEKYLANHLGLIQKIPTPITPIRMNKETRQITLAYFEQKSTVD' A
#
# COMPACT_ATOMS: atom_id res chain seq x y z
N MET A 1 -1.56 -12.12 -24.20
CA MET A 1 -2.91 -11.56 -24.47
C MET A 1 -3.07 -10.30 -23.65
N ALA A 2 -3.29 -9.17 -24.33
CA ALA A 2 -3.24 -7.83 -23.77
C ALA A 2 -4.51 -7.49 -22.99
N ALA A 3 -4.37 -7.20 -21.70
CA ALA A 3 -5.40 -6.57 -20.88
C ALA A 3 -4.79 -5.36 -20.16
N TRP A 4 -4.69 -4.24 -20.89
CA TRP A 4 -5.13 -2.92 -20.39
C TRP A 4 -4.67 -2.48 -18.99
N ASN A 5 -3.37 -2.53 -18.66
CA ASN A 5 -2.87 -1.91 -17.41
C ASN A 5 -2.40 -0.44 -17.56
N SER A 6 -2.49 0.17 -18.75
CA SER A 6 -1.92 1.50 -19.00
C SER A 6 -2.84 2.69 -18.69
N ARG A 7 -4.09 2.46 -18.25
CA ARG A 7 -5.07 3.56 -18.04
C ARG A 7 -5.49 3.80 -16.59
N GLY A 8 -5.05 2.98 -15.63
CA GLY A 8 -5.37 3.13 -14.20
C GLY A 8 -4.27 3.74 -13.32
N LEU A 9 -3.05 3.89 -13.83
CA LEU A 9 -1.84 4.21 -13.04
C LEU A 9 -1.53 5.71 -12.96
N ARG A 10 -2.55 6.58 -12.86
CA ARG A 10 -2.29 8.00 -12.57
C ARG A 10 -2.00 8.15 -11.07
N GLY A 11 -0.72 8.12 -10.72
CA GLY A 11 -0.22 8.26 -9.34
C GLY A 11 0.81 7.21 -8.92
N SER A 12 0.85 6.05 -9.58
CA SER A 12 1.72 4.93 -9.14
C SER A 12 3.21 5.21 -9.35
N ALA A 13 3.59 5.88 -10.44
CA ALA A 13 5.01 6.12 -10.72
C ALA A 13 5.67 7.02 -9.66
N LEU A 14 4.95 8.02 -9.15
CA LEU A 14 5.45 8.87 -8.07
C LEU A 14 5.57 8.07 -6.76
N GLU A 15 4.59 7.23 -6.48
CA GLU A 15 4.62 6.33 -5.32
C GLU A 15 5.81 5.36 -5.37
N ASP A 16 6.09 4.77 -6.54
CA ASP A 16 7.25 3.90 -6.75
C ASP A 16 8.57 4.64 -6.49
N TYR A 17 8.69 5.89 -6.96
CA TYR A 17 9.87 6.72 -6.69
C TYR A 17 10.02 7.11 -5.22
N ILE A 18 8.92 7.41 -4.52
CA ILE A 18 8.93 7.70 -3.08
C ILE A 18 9.35 6.45 -2.30
N ASN A 19 8.82 5.27 -2.64
CA ASN A 19 9.21 4.01 -2.01
C ASN A 19 10.70 3.72 -2.19
N MET A 20 11.24 3.85 -3.42
CA MET A 20 12.67 3.70 -3.68
C MET A 20 13.52 4.71 -2.89
N THR A 21 13.02 5.93 -2.71
CA THR A 21 13.72 6.97 -1.96
C THR A 21 13.72 6.66 -0.45
N ASN A 22 12.61 6.18 0.10
CA ASN A 22 12.51 5.76 1.49
C ASN A 22 13.47 4.59 1.80
N GLU A 23 13.59 3.63 0.89
CA GLU A 23 14.58 2.53 1.00
C GLU A 23 16.02 3.06 1.03
N LYS A 24 16.34 4.05 0.19
CA LYS A 24 17.66 4.70 0.22
C LYS A 24 17.92 5.44 1.53
N TYR A 25 16.93 6.12 2.10
CA TYR A 25 17.09 6.78 3.39
C TYR A 25 17.33 5.77 4.52
N LEU A 26 16.63 4.62 4.48
CA LEU A 26 16.82 3.53 5.42
C LEU A 26 18.21 2.90 5.31
N ALA A 27 18.64 2.57 4.08
CA ALA A 27 19.93 1.93 3.81
C ALA A 27 21.12 2.80 4.20
N ASN A 28 20.99 4.12 4.02
CA ASN A 28 22.04 5.08 4.39
C ASN A 28 21.94 5.54 5.86
N HIS A 29 21.03 4.97 6.67
CA HIS A 29 20.78 5.35 8.06
C HIS A 29 20.48 6.84 8.27
N LEU A 30 19.86 7.49 7.27
CA LEU A 30 19.50 8.91 7.30
C LEU A 30 18.13 9.14 7.97
N GLY A 31 17.26 8.13 7.96
CA GLY A 31 15.95 8.18 8.61
C GLY A 31 15.07 6.97 8.29
N LEU A 32 14.04 6.75 9.11
CA LEU A 32 13.03 5.70 8.92
C LEU A 32 11.70 6.34 8.49
N ILE A 33 11.39 6.28 7.20
CA ILE A 33 10.15 6.79 6.62
C ILE A 33 9.40 5.61 6.04
N GLN A 34 8.13 5.44 6.43
CA GLN A 34 7.29 4.31 6.02
C GLN A 34 5.94 4.81 5.53
N LYS A 35 5.44 4.20 4.46
CA LYS A 35 4.09 4.45 3.96
C LYS A 35 3.07 3.79 4.89
N ILE A 36 2.04 4.54 5.28
CA ILE A 36 0.94 4.00 6.07
C ILE A 36 0.10 3.07 5.18
N PRO A 37 -0.14 1.80 5.56
CA PRO A 37 -0.96 0.90 4.78
C PRO A 37 -2.41 1.41 4.71
N THR A 38 -3.10 1.12 3.60
CA THR A 38 -4.49 1.51 3.43
C THR A 38 -5.35 0.89 4.54
N PRO A 39 -6.08 1.69 5.33
CA PRO A 39 -6.84 1.16 6.45
C PRO A 39 -8.01 0.32 5.95
N ILE A 40 -8.10 -0.91 6.44
CA ILE A 40 -9.18 -1.85 6.15
C ILE A 40 -9.75 -2.41 7.45
N THR A 41 -11.08 -2.55 7.52
CA THR A 41 -11.75 -3.25 8.61
C THR A 41 -12.06 -4.68 8.14
N PRO A 42 -11.36 -5.72 8.63
CA PRO A 42 -11.70 -7.10 8.30
C PRO A 42 -12.99 -7.52 9.03
N ILE A 43 -13.97 -8.03 8.28
CA ILE A 43 -15.25 -8.54 8.83
C ILE A 43 -15.24 -10.05 8.95
N ARG A 44 -14.71 -10.73 7.92
CA ARG A 44 -14.59 -12.19 7.92
C ARG A 44 -13.14 -12.57 7.65
N MET A 45 -12.59 -13.34 8.57
CA MET A 45 -11.27 -13.94 8.47
C MET A 45 -11.41 -15.46 8.61
N ASN A 46 -10.83 -16.20 7.68
CA ASN A 46 -10.71 -17.65 7.83
C ASN A 46 -9.72 -17.94 8.96
N LYS A 47 -10.15 -18.66 10.00
CA LYS A 47 -9.35 -18.89 11.22
C LYS A 47 -8.14 -19.80 11.00
N GLU A 48 -8.19 -20.67 9.99
CA GLU A 48 -7.12 -21.64 9.71
C GLU A 48 -6.03 -21.02 8.83
N THR A 49 -6.42 -20.30 7.77
CA THR A 49 -5.47 -19.71 6.80
C THR A 49 -5.14 -18.25 7.09
N ARG A 50 -5.80 -17.62 8.06
CA ARG A 50 -5.73 -16.17 8.37
C ARG A 50 -6.04 -15.26 7.17
N GLN A 51 -6.69 -15.80 6.14
CA GLN A 51 -7.04 -15.05 4.95
C GLN A 51 -8.28 -14.19 5.23
N ILE A 52 -8.20 -12.90 4.88
CA ILE A 52 -9.34 -11.98 4.93
C ILE A 52 -10.24 -12.27 3.73
N THR A 53 -11.48 -12.67 3.97
CA THR A 53 -12.45 -13.00 2.91
C THR A 53 -13.45 -11.87 2.65
N LEU A 54 -13.68 -11.01 3.64
CA LEU A 54 -14.50 -9.81 3.51
C LEU A 54 -13.93 -8.68 4.37
N ALA A 55 -13.71 -7.52 3.76
CA ALA A 55 -13.28 -6.30 4.43
C ALA A 55 -13.89 -5.06 3.74
N TYR A 56 -14.04 -3.98 4.50
CA TYR A 56 -14.36 -2.66 3.95
C TYR A 56 -13.16 -1.73 4.07
N PHE A 57 -13.09 -0.75 3.17
CA PHE A 57 -12.14 0.35 3.26
C PHE A 57 -12.65 1.38 4.27
N GLU A 58 -11.78 1.84 5.16
CA GLU A 58 -12.09 2.95 6.04
C GLU A 58 -11.76 4.28 5.36
N GLN A 59 -12.49 5.34 5.72
CA GLN A 59 -12.17 6.68 5.24
C GLN A 59 -10.84 7.12 5.83
N LYS A 60 -9.88 7.45 4.96
CA LYS A 60 -8.56 7.88 5.38
C LYS A 60 -8.62 9.27 6.02
N SER A 61 -8.17 9.39 7.28
CA SER A 61 -8.14 10.65 8.04
C SER A 61 -6.73 11.28 8.14
N THR A 62 -5.70 10.62 7.63
CA THR A 62 -4.30 11.06 7.66
C THR A 62 -3.68 11.14 6.26
N VAL A 63 -2.70 12.04 6.10
CA VAL A 63 -1.88 12.15 4.88
C VAL A 63 -0.98 10.90 4.75
N ASP A 64 -0.78 10.40 3.53
CA ASP A 64 0.15 9.28 3.20
C ASP A 64 1.60 9.62 3.55
#